data_AF-A0A7L6N3P4-F1
#
_entry.id   AF-A0A7L6N3P4-F1
#
_cell.length_a   1.000
_cell.length_b   1.000
_cell.length_c   1.000
_cell.angle_alpha   90.00
_cell.angle_beta   90.00
_cell.angle_gamma   90.00
#
_symmetry.space_group_name_H-M   'P 1'
#
loop_
_entity.id
_entity.type
_entity.pdbx_description
1 polymer ?
#
loop_
_entity_poly.entity_id
_entity_poly.type
_entity_poly.pdbx_seq_one_letter_code
_entity_poly.pdbx_strand_id
1 'polypeptide(L)'
;MNLYFMKKDSKVDSYGDIKEAFLKNKTKKKDWCEGKSAESLCRYWFNEDNNEFDKMISEKFSGFKLNDGYFEATTYFDNYKGGPRNHDLLFKKVIYNKGQMTIGIEAKGNEEYAELIKDKYQYVINTRAKGKKSNLDLRLDAIFDSLNRNNNDLSYDEFSGLRYQLFSGLIGTITEANLNKSDVALFIIHQFVTHKTITSSLETNKRDLKKYLKFIGVNKELSSGDIIEFPLKFKETNKAKIKYKSNELNVYIGYLITKLD
;
A
#
# COMPACT_ATOMS: atom_id res chain seq x y z
N MET A 1 7.46 -20.29 1.69
CA MET A 1 7.58 -18.87 1.31
C MET A 1 8.96 -18.38 1.71
N ASN A 2 9.67 -17.66 0.83
CA ASN A 2 10.90 -16.96 1.19
C ASN A 2 10.58 -15.49 1.49
N LEU A 3 11.28 -14.89 2.45
CA LEU A 3 11.17 -13.48 2.77
C LEU A 3 12.49 -12.76 2.51
N TYR A 4 12.40 -11.49 2.10
CA TYR A 4 13.54 -10.65 1.72
C TYR A 4 13.38 -9.26 2.35
N PHE A 5 14.50 -8.61 2.69
CA PHE A 5 14.50 -7.23 3.21
C PHE A 5 15.19 -6.25 2.25
N MET A 6 14.49 -5.18 1.89
CA MET A 6 14.89 -4.18 0.88
C MET A 6 15.13 -4.80 -0.51
N LYS A 7 15.30 -3.95 -1.54
CA LYS A 7 15.55 -4.38 -2.94
C LYS A 7 16.88 -5.14 -3.15
N LYS A 8 17.64 -5.45 -2.10
CA LYS A 8 19.02 -5.95 -2.18
C LYS A 8 19.16 -7.47 -2.12
N ASP A 9 18.07 -8.21 -2.34
CA ASP A 9 18.05 -9.68 -2.40
C ASP A 9 18.68 -10.37 -1.18
N SER A 10 18.77 -9.66 -0.04
CA SER A 10 19.16 -10.27 1.22
C SER A 10 17.95 -11.03 1.73
N LYS A 11 17.93 -12.33 1.42
CA LYS A 11 17.00 -13.27 2.02
C LYS A 11 17.10 -13.13 3.54
N VAL A 12 15.95 -13.10 4.18
CA VAL A 12 15.82 -13.07 5.63
C VAL A 12 15.12 -14.36 6.02
N ASP A 13 15.77 -15.12 6.89
CA ASP A 13 15.34 -16.45 7.27
C ASP A 13 14.58 -16.42 8.61
N SER A 14 14.64 -15.30 9.33
CA SER A 14 13.99 -15.12 10.62
C SER A 14 13.49 -13.70 10.87
N TYR A 15 12.56 -13.58 11.82
CA TYR A 15 12.18 -12.29 12.42
C TYR A 15 13.39 -11.51 12.95
N GLY A 16 14.39 -12.22 13.49
CA GLY A 16 15.62 -11.64 14.01
C GLY A 16 16.43 -10.89 12.95
N ASP A 17 16.47 -11.42 11.72
CA ASP A 17 17.23 -10.82 10.62
C ASP A 17 16.62 -9.48 10.19
N ILE A 18 15.29 -9.41 10.10
CA ILE A 18 14.61 -8.14 9.78
C ILE A 18 14.78 -7.15 10.92
N LYS A 19 14.61 -7.57 12.17
CA LYS A 19 14.83 -6.72 13.34
C LYS A 19 16.21 -6.10 13.29
N GLU A 20 17.25 -6.89 13.06
CA GLU A 20 18.61 -6.39 12.97
C GLU A 20 18.78 -5.39 11.81
N ALA A 21 18.20 -5.67 10.65
CA ALA A 21 18.27 -4.78 9.50
C ALA A 21 17.60 -3.41 9.76
N PHE A 22 16.45 -3.39 10.44
CA PHE A 22 15.81 -2.14 10.88
C PHE A 22 16.65 -1.39 11.91
N LEU A 23 17.21 -2.09 12.90
CA LEU A 23 17.99 -1.47 13.97
C LEU A 23 19.33 -0.90 13.48
N LYS A 24 19.95 -1.50 12.46
CA LYS A 24 21.16 -0.98 11.80
C LYS A 24 20.89 0.31 11.02
N ASN A 25 19.66 0.53 10.54
CA ASN A 25 19.30 1.74 9.84
C ASN A 25 18.87 2.85 10.84
N LYS A 26 19.76 3.83 11.05
CA LYS A 26 19.55 4.95 11.99
C LYS A 26 18.21 5.67 11.83
N THR A 27 17.70 5.78 10.59
CA THR A 27 16.44 6.48 10.32
C THR A 27 15.19 5.65 10.62
N LYS A 28 15.32 4.32 10.56
CA LYS A 28 14.24 3.33 10.72
C LYS A 28 14.20 2.70 12.11
N LYS A 29 15.27 2.83 12.90
CA LYS A 29 15.32 2.34 14.29
C LYS A 29 14.13 2.79 15.14
N LYS A 30 13.63 4.02 14.94
CA LYS A 30 12.47 4.57 15.66
C LYS A 30 11.12 3.95 15.26
N ASP A 31 11.08 3.31 14.10
CA ASP A 31 9.89 2.66 13.55
C ASP A 31 9.80 1.21 14.04
N TRP A 32 10.93 0.62 14.45
CA TRP A 32 10.99 -0.66 15.13
C TRP A 32 10.67 -0.53 16.62
N CYS A 33 9.38 -0.49 16.93
CA CYS A 33 8.87 -0.49 18.29
C CYS A 33 7.68 -1.44 18.37
N GLU A 34 7.60 -2.21 19.45
CA GLU A 34 6.44 -3.05 19.74
C GLU A 34 5.14 -2.22 19.70
N GLY A 35 4.15 -2.75 18.99
CA GLY A 35 2.85 -2.09 18.77
C GLY A 35 2.80 -1.13 17.58
N LYS A 36 3.90 -0.97 16.83
CA LYS A 36 3.92 -0.25 15.54
C LYS A 36 3.86 -1.23 14.36
N SER A 37 3.36 -0.73 13.22
CA SER A 37 3.18 -1.55 12.00
C SER A 37 4.39 -2.36 11.59
N ALA A 38 5.59 -1.77 11.51
CA ALA A 38 6.76 -2.47 10.98
C ALA A 38 7.08 -3.75 11.79
N GLU A 39 7.08 -3.62 13.12
CA GLU A 39 7.35 -4.72 14.04
C GLU A 39 6.21 -5.75 14.02
N SER A 40 4.96 -5.28 14.08
CA SER A 40 3.75 -6.13 14.05
C SER A 40 3.61 -6.91 12.74
N LEU A 41 3.90 -6.27 11.61
CA LEU A 41 3.91 -6.88 10.29
C LEU A 41 4.97 -7.98 10.23
N CYS A 42 6.18 -7.72 10.73
CA CYS A 42 7.20 -8.76 10.79
C CYS A 42 6.79 -9.91 11.69
N ARG A 43 6.26 -9.65 12.90
CA ARG A 43 5.77 -10.71 13.79
C ARG A 43 4.73 -11.58 13.11
N TYR A 44 3.75 -10.96 12.46
CA TYR A 44 2.69 -11.69 11.75
C TYR A 44 3.29 -12.59 10.65
N TRP A 45 3.99 -12.00 9.68
CA TRP A 45 4.45 -12.73 8.51
C TRP A 45 5.59 -13.74 8.74
N PHE A 46 6.28 -13.69 9.89
CA PHE A 46 7.22 -14.73 10.32
C PHE A 46 6.62 -15.76 11.29
N ASN A 47 5.45 -15.51 11.87
CA ASN A 47 4.73 -16.51 12.63
C ASN A 47 3.98 -17.42 11.66
N GLU A 48 3.97 -18.73 11.94
CA GLU A 48 3.36 -19.73 11.05
C GLU A 48 1.82 -19.68 11.05
N ASP A 49 1.19 -18.99 12.01
CA ASP A 49 -0.26 -18.89 12.19
C ASP A 49 -0.91 -17.70 11.43
N ASN A 50 -0.60 -17.53 10.14
CA ASN A 50 -1.23 -16.51 9.28
C ASN A 50 -2.66 -16.88 8.81
N ASN A 51 -3.41 -17.57 9.68
CA ASN A 51 -4.67 -18.22 9.35
C ASN A 51 -5.75 -17.23 8.83
N GLU A 52 -5.74 -15.99 9.32
CA GLU A 52 -6.71 -14.97 8.89
C GLU A 52 -6.48 -14.49 7.46
N PHE A 53 -5.21 -14.26 7.08
CA PHE A 53 -4.86 -13.88 5.71
C PHE A 53 -5.16 -15.03 4.75
N ASP A 54 -4.76 -16.25 5.10
CA ASP A 54 -4.97 -17.42 4.24
C ASP A 54 -6.45 -17.68 4.00
N LYS A 55 -7.27 -17.53 5.04
CA LYS A 55 -8.74 -17.59 4.93
C LYS A 55 -9.27 -16.50 3.99
N MET A 56 -8.90 -15.24 4.24
CA MET A 56 -9.34 -14.10 3.42
C MET A 56 -8.99 -14.28 1.93
N ILE A 57 -7.76 -14.69 1.62
CA ILE A 57 -7.33 -14.88 0.23
C ILE A 57 -8.01 -16.08 -0.39
N SER A 58 -8.08 -17.22 0.30
CA SER A 58 -8.64 -18.46 -0.28
C SER A 58 -10.12 -18.35 -0.62
N GLU A 59 -10.89 -17.52 0.10
CA GLU A 59 -12.29 -17.24 -0.22
C GLU A 59 -12.47 -16.59 -1.61
N LYS A 60 -11.50 -15.79 -2.07
CA LYS A 60 -11.55 -15.10 -3.37
C LYS A 60 -10.68 -15.75 -4.45
N PHE A 61 -9.52 -16.28 -4.06
CA PHE A 61 -8.47 -16.78 -4.94
C PHE A 61 -8.03 -18.17 -4.49
N SER A 62 -8.74 -19.19 -4.97
CA SER A 62 -8.45 -20.57 -4.62
C SER A 62 -7.09 -21.05 -5.16
N GLY A 63 -6.46 -21.94 -4.39
CA GLY A 63 -5.16 -22.53 -4.74
C GLY A 63 -4.00 -21.53 -4.73
N PHE A 64 -4.14 -20.39 -4.05
CA PHE A 64 -3.07 -19.41 -3.98
C PHE A 64 -1.82 -19.97 -3.28
N LYS A 65 -0.64 -19.54 -3.71
CA LYS A 65 0.65 -19.92 -3.11
C LYS A 65 1.57 -18.70 -3.04
N LEU A 66 1.97 -18.34 -1.83
CA LEU A 66 2.97 -17.30 -1.59
C LEU A 66 4.37 -17.85 -1.83
N ASN A 67 5.08 -17.24 -2.78
CA ASN A 67 6.45 -17.61 -3.12
C ASN A 67 7.45 -16.71 -2.37
N ASP A 68 7.58 -15.46 -2.81
CA ASP A 68 8.57 -14.51 -2.29
C ASP A 68 7.89 -13.22 -1.80
N GLY A 69 8.17 -12.87 -0.54
CA GLY A 69 7.74 -11.62 0.10
C GLY A 69 8.90 -10.67 0.33
N TYR A 70 8.70 -9.39 0.03
CA TYR A 70 9.74 -8.36 0.09
C TYR A 70 9.32 -7.22 1.02
N PHE A 71 9.97 -7.12 2.18
CA PHE A 71 9.80 -6.00 3.10
C PHE A 71 10.51 -4.76 2.59
N GLU A 72 9.88 -3.60 2.77
CA GLU A 72 10.44 -2.29 2.38
C GLU A 72 10.87 -2.25 0.90
N ALA A 73 10.09 -2.92 0.04
CA ALA A 73 10.33 -2.99 -1.40
C ALA A 73 10.04 -1.63 -2.05
N THR A 74 10.83 -1.21 -3.04
CA THR A 74 10.66 0.09 -3.69
C THR A 74 10.20 -0.01 -5.13
N THR A 75 9.21 0.81 -5.48
CA THR A 75 8.58 0.85 -6.80
C THR A 75 8.52 2.28 -7.32
N TYR A 76 8.99 2.47 -8.55
CA TYR A 76 8.86 3.72 -9.29
C TYR A 76 7.66 3.62 -10.24
N PHE A 77 6.54 4.21 -9.84
CA PHE A 77 5.30 4.20 -10.63
C PHE A 77 5.17 5.37 -11.62
N ASP A 78 6.13 6.30 -11.61
CA ASP A 78 6.26 7.40 -12.55
C ASP A 78 7.72 7.66 -12.93
N ASN A 79 7.96 8.56 -13.89
CA ASN A 79 9.30 9.03 -14.24
C ASN A 79 9.63 10.42 -13.67
N TYR A 80 8.94 10.88 -12.62
CA TYR A 80 9.32 12.12 -11.97
C TYR A 80 10.61 11.89 -11.16
N LYS A 81 11.55 12.84 -11.23
CA LYS A 81 12.71 12.83 -10.33
C LYS A 81 12.19 12.97 -8.89
N GLY A 82 12.55 12.04 -8.02
CA GLY A 82 12.07 11.97 -6.64
C GLY A 82 12.19 10.57 -6.06
N GLY A 83 11.64 10.38 -4.86
CA GLY A 83 11.65 9.08 -4.18
C GLY A 83 10.60 8.11 -4.75
N PRO A 84 10.88 6.79 -4.72
CA PRO A 84 9.93 5.75 -5.07
C PRO A 84 8.83 5.61 -4.01
N ARG A 85 7.79 4.85 -4.33
CA ARG A 85 6.95 4.22 -3.29
C ARG A 85 7.78 3.17 -2.58
N ASN A 86 7.66 3.14 -1.27
CA ASN A 86 8.22 2.08 -0.43
C ASN A 86 7.06 1.25 0.14
N HIS A 87 6.96 -0.01 -0.22
CA HIS A 87 5.94 -0.96 0.23
C HIS A 87 6.33 -1.54 1.58
N ASP A 88 5.38 -1.66 2.52
CA ASP A 88 5.69 -2.29 3.81
C ASP A 88 6.02 -3.77 3.60
N LEU A 89 5.17 -4.47 2.83
CA LEU A 89 5.43 -5.81 2.32
C LEU A 89 4.83 -5.97 0.91
N LEU A 90 5.54 -6.67 0.03
CA LEU A 90 5.14 -6.92 -1.34
C LEU A 90 5.37 -8.38 -1.68
N PHE A 91 4.34 -9.09 -2.14
CA PHE A 91 4.46 -10.41 -2.75
C PHE A 91 4.40 -10.31 -4.26
N LYS A 92 5.41 -10.89 -4.92
CA LYS A 92 5.49 -10.92 -6.38
C LYS A 92 5.17 -12.32 -6.87
N LYS A 93 4.51 -12.40 -8.04
CA LYS A 93 4.25 -13.66 -8.75
C LYS A 93 3.60 -14.73 -7.87
N VAL A 94 2.61 -14.33 -7.08
CA VAL A 94 1.78 -15.26 -6.31
C VAL A 94 0.91 -16.02 -7.31
N ILE A 95 1.01 -17.35 -7.32
CA ILE A 95 0.23 -18.19 -8.22
C ILE A 95 -1.11 -18.49 -7.57
N TYR A 96 -2.19 -18.52 -8.33
CA TYR A 96 -3.50 -19.03 -7.93
C TYR A 96 -4.13 -19.80 -9.10
N ASN A 97 -5.25 -20.50 -8.87
CA ASN A 97 -5.79 -21.43 -9.87
C ASN A 97 -6.11 -20.82 -11.25
N LYS A 98 -6.38 -19.51 -11.33
CA LYS A 98 -6.72 -18.84 -12.60
C LYS A 98 -5.61 -17.94 -13.16
N GLY A 99 -4.42 -17.90 -12.53
CA GLY A 99 -3.33 -17.07 -13.03
C GLY A 99 -2.31 -16.66 -11.97
N GLN A 100 -1.77 -15.46 -12.16
CA GLN A 100 -0.77 -14.86 -11.30
C GLN A 100 -1.26 -13.53 -10.70
N MET A 101 -0.92 -13.27 -9.45
CA MET A 101 -1.22 -12.01 -8.77
C MET A 101 0.02 -11.37 -8.17
N THR A 102 -0.07 -10.07 -7.96
CA THR A 102 0.86 -9.30 -7.11
C THR A 102 0.08 -8.74 -5.95
N ILE A 103 0.59 -8.94 -4.73
CA ILE A 103 -0.06 -8.50 -3.49
C ILE A 103 0.80 -7.44 -2.83
N GLY A 104 0.29 -6.23 -2.68
CA GLY A 104 0.93 -5.17 -1.88
C GLY A 104 0.22 -5.02 -0.56
N ILE A 105 0.97 -5.02 0.55
CA ILE A 105 0.42 -4.84 1.89
C ILE A 105 0.87 -3.49 2.44
N GLU A 106 -0.09 -2.76 2.98
CA GLU A 106 0.09 -1.52 3.71
C GLU A 106 -0.36 -1.73 5.15
N ALA A 107 0.59 -1.72 6.07
CA ALA A 107 0.40 -2.05 7.46
C ALA A 107 0.14 -0.80 8.29
N LYS A 108 -0.77 -0.94 9.27
CA LYS A 108 -1.01 0.08 10.29
C LYS A 108 -1.05 -0.54 11.67
N GLY A 109 -0.29 0.03 12.59
CA GLY A 109 -0.51 -0.10 14.02
C GLY A 109 -1.28 1.12 14.52
N ASN A 110 -0.60 1.95 15.30
CA ASN A 110 -1.16 3.18 15.89
C ASN A 110 -1.04 4.44 15.03
N GLU A 111 -0.23 4.36 13.99
CA GLU A 111 0.00 5.47 13.08
C GLU A 111 -1.12 5.64 12.04
N GLU A 112 -1.32 6.89 11.64
CA GLU A 112 -2.22 7.25 10.55
C GLU A 112 -1.63 6.90 9.17
N TYR A 113 -2.47 6.90 8.12
CA TYR A 113 -2.06 6.71 6.72
C TYR A 113 -1.27 7.90 6.14
N ALA A 114 -0.10 8.24 6.70
CA ALA A 114 0.71 9.40 6.30
C ALA A 114 -0.11 10.72 6.21
N GLU A 115 0.46 11.74 5.59
CA GLU A 115 -0.17 13.05 5.46
C GLU A 115 -1.28 13.08 4.41
N LEU A 116 -2.21 14.03 4.55
CA LEU A 116 -3.23 14.29 3.56
C LEU A 116 -2.60 14.84 2.27
N ILE A 117 -3.31 14.67 1.16
CA ILE A 117 -2.86 15.18 -0.14
C ILE A 117 -2.68 16.70 -0.10
N LYS A 118 -3.61 17.45 0.54
CA LYS A 118 -3.45 18.89 0.74
C LYS A 118 -2.17 19.27 1.51
N ASP A 119 -1.79 18.47 2.50
CA ASP A 119 -0.58 18.72 3.29
C ASP A 119 0.68 18.46 2.45
N LYS A 120 0.61 17.50 1.52
CA LYS A 120 1.67 17.26 0.53
C LYS A 120 1.81 18.43 -0.46
N TYR A 121 0.72 19.05 -0.91
CA TYR A 121 0.80 20.29 -1.70
C TYR A 121 1.41 21.43 -0.88
N GLN A 122 1.00 21.61 0.38
CA GLN A 122 1.58 22.63 1.26
C GLN A 122 3.08 22.40 1.49
N TYR A 123 3.51 21.14 1.62
CA TYR A 123 4.92 20.77 1.70
C TYR A 123 5.70 21.22 0.45
N VAL A 124 5.12 21.07 -0.75
CA VAL A 124 5.75 21.53 -2.00
C VAL A 124 5.94 23.04 -2.01
N ILE A 125 4.91 23.81 -1.61
CA ILE A 125 4.97 25.27 -1.52
C ILE A 125 6.11 25.68 -0.57
N ASN A 126 6.14 25.12 0.63
CA ASN A 126 7.15 25.40 1.64
C ASN A 126 8.57 25.00 1.19
N THR A 127 8.68 23.93 0.41
CA THR A 127 9.96 23.45 -0.14
C THR A 127 10.50 24.41 -1.22
N ARG A 128 9.62 24.89 -2.11
CA ARG A 128 9.97 25.86 -3.16
C ARG A 128 10.35 27.22 -2.60
N ALA A 129 9.64 27.68 -1.56
CA ALA A 129 9.99 28.90 -0.83
C ALA A 129 11.42 28.87 -0.25
N LYS A 130 11.96 27.68 0.02
CA LYS A 130 13.34 27.45 0.47
C LYS A 130 14.34 27.22 -0.68
N GLY A 131 13.95 27.51 -1.92
CA GLY A 131 14.80 27.33 -3.12
C GLY A 131 15.01 25.88 -3.55
N LYS A 132 14.28 24.92 -2.97
CA LYS A 132 14.39 23.49 -3.31
C LYS A 132 13.34 23.09 -4.34
N LYS A 133 13.72 22.18 -5.25
CA LYS A 133 12.80 21.61 -6.25
C LYS A 133 12.06 20.41 -5.67
N SER A 134 10.77 20.28 -6.01
CA SER A 134 9.93 19.12 -5.72
C SER A 134 8.96 18.90 -6.89
N ASN A 135 8.77 17.64 -7.27
CA ASN A 135 7.81 17.20 -8.29
C ASN A 135 6.59 16.49 -7.67
N LEU A 136 6.43 16.60 -6.34
CA LEU A 136 5.36 15.90 -5.64
C LEU A 136 3.98 16.41 -6.07
N ASP A 137 3.82 17.70 -6.32
CA ASP A 137 2.60 18.28 -6.89
C ASP A 137 2.28 17.71 -8.27
N LEU A 138 3.27 17.65 -9.17
CA LEU A 138 3.09 17.06 -10.51
C LEU A 138 2.68 15.58 -10.44
N ARG A 139 3.16 14.85 -9.43
CA ARG A 139 2.78 13.47 -9.14
C ARG A 139 1.34 13.38 -8.63
N LEU A 140 0.95 14.26 -7.72
CA LEU A 140 -0.41 14.29 -7.17
C LEU A 140 -1.43 14.65 -8.26
N ASP A 141 -1.13 15.65 -9.09
CA ASP A 141 -1.94 16.04 -10.25
C ASP A 141 -2.07 14.88 -11.24
N ALA A 142 -0.96 14.19 -11.51
CA ALA A 142 -0.95 13.02 -12.37
C ALA A 142 -1.83 11.87 -11.84
N ILE A 143 -1.81 11.62 -10.53
CA ILE A 143 -2.69 10.64 -9.88
C ILE A 143 -4.15 11.05 -10.06
N PHE A 144 -4.48 12.29 -9.72
CA PHE A 144 -5.84 12.82 -9.86
C PHE A 144 -6.35 12.73 -11.30
N ASP A 145 -5.58 13.24 -12.27
CA ASP A 145 -5.90 13.19 -13.69
C ASP A 145 -6.13 11.75 -14.19
N SER A 146 -5.33 10.79 -13.71
CA SER A 146 -5.44 9.39 -14.13
C SER A 146 -6.74 8.72 -13.67
N LEU A 147 -7.30 9.17 -12.54
CA LEU A 147 -8.58 8.72 -11.97
C LEU A 147 -9.76 9.46 -12.61
N ASN A 148 -9.66 10.78 -12.72
CA ASN A 148 -10.75 11.67 -13.16
C ASN A 148 -11.11 11.47 -14.64
N ARG A 149 -10.17 11.03 -15.48
CA ARG A 149 -10.43 10.73 -16.90
C ARG A 149 -11.53 9.69 -17.18
N ASN A 150 -11.95 8.93 -16.17
CA ASN A 150 -13.04 7.96 -16.29
C ASN A 150 -14.33 8.38 -15.59
N ASN A 151 -14.24 9.33 -14.65
CA ASN A 151 -15.35 9.83 -13.86
C ASN A 151 -15.21 11.33 -13.80
N ASN A 152 -15.72 12.05 -14.81
CA ASN A 152 -15.65 13.52 -14.95
C ASN A 152 -16.29 14.32 -13.79
N ASP A 153 -16.62 13.65 -12.69
CA ASP A 153 -17.30 14.14 -11.51
C ASP A 153 -16.42 14.05 -10.25
N LEU A 154 -15.14 13.64 -10.34
CA LEU A 154 -14.28 13.63 -9.15
C LEU A 154 -13.92 15.05 -8.74
N SER A 155 -14.21 15.39 -7.49
CA SER A 155 -13.84 16.67 -6.90
C SER A 155 -12.39 16.67 -6.44
N TYR A 156 -11.65 17.71 -6.86
CA TYR A 156 -10.29 17.94 -6.36
C TYR A 156 -10.28 18.27 -4.87
N ASP A 157 -11.32 18.94 -4.36
CA ASP A 157 -11.46 19.23 -2.93
C ASP A 157 -11.59 17.93 -2.12
N GLU A 158 -12.44 17.01 -2.58
CA GLU A 158 -12.56 15.68 -1.98
C GLU A 158 -11.24 14.91 -2.05
N PHE A 159 -10.57 14.91 -3.20
CA PHE A 159 -9.26 14.27 -3.37
C PHE A 159 -8.21 14.83 -2.40
N SER A 160 -8.16 16.16 -2.24
CA SER A 160 -7.20 16.83 -1.37
C SER A 160 -7.34 16.43 0.12
N GLY A 161 -8.55 16.04 0.51
CA GLY A 161 -8.90 15.56 1.86
C GLY A 161 -8.57 14.10 2.12
N LEU A 162 -7.94 13.39 1.18
CA LEU A 162 -7.59 11.98 1.30
C LEU A 162 -6.11 11.77 1.65
N ARG A 163 -5.80 10.56 2.15
CA ARG A 163 -4.47 10.14 2.58
C ARG A 163 -3.65 9.66 1.38
N TYR A 164 -2.49 10.28 1.15
CA TYR A 164 -1.62 9.97 0.00
C TYR A 164 -1.12 8.51 0.00
N GLN A 165 -0.93 7.92 1.18
CA GLN A 165 -0.39 6.55 1.31
C GLN A 165 -1.31 5.49 0.69
N LEU A 166 -2.63 5.68 0.73
CA LEU A 166 -3.59 4.75 0.14
C LEU A 166 -3.46 4.71 -1.39
N PHE A 167 -3.38 5.88 -2.03
CA PHE A 167 -3.18 5.97 -3.48
C PHE A 167 -1.82 5.44 -3.90
N SER A 168 -0.74 5.88 -3.24
CA SER A 168 0.61 5.45 -3.59
C SER A 168 0.85 3.95 -3.32
N GLY A 169 0.20 3.38 -2.30
CA GLY A 169 0.18 1.94 -2.05
C GLY A 169 -0.50 1.15 -3.16
N LEU A 170 -1.72 1.53 -3.53
CA LEU A 170 -2.46 0.88 -4.62
C LEU A 170 -1.71 1.00 -5.95
N ILE A 171 -1.29 2.20 -6.32
CA ILE A 171 -0.60 2.48 -7.58
C ILE A 171 0.74 1.75 -7.66
N GLY A 172 1.51 1.71 -6.57
CA GLY A 172 2.73 0.91 -6.48
C GLY A 172 2.43 -0.57 -6.76
N THR A 173 1.34 -1.10 -6.19
CA THR A 173 0.93 -2.50 -6.35
C THR A 173 0.53 -2.81 -7.80
N ILE A 174 -0.26 -1.94 -8.43
CA ILE A 174 -0.63 -2.05 -9.85
C ILE A 174 0.62 -1.98 -10.75
N THR A 175 1.57 -1.10 -10.42
CA THR A 175 2.82 -0.98 -11.17
C THR A 175 3.63 -2.27 -11.09
N GLU A 176 3.79 -2.83 -9.89
CA GLU A 176 4.49 -4.10 -9.71
C GLU A 176 3.75 -5.27 -10.37
N ALA A 177 2.42 -5.29 -10.36
CA ALA A 177 1.63 -6.28 -11.08
C ALA A 177 1.93 -6.25 -12.59
N ASN A 178 1.94 -5.06 -13.19
CA ASN A 178 2.30 -4.89 -14.59
C ASN A 178 3.75 -5.32 -14.89
N LEU A 179 4.71 -4.92 -14.05
CA LEU A 179 6.11 -5.31 -14.22
C LEU A 179 6.32 -6.82 -14.13
N ASN A 180 5.51 -7.50 -13.31
CA ASN A 180 5.57 -8.96 -13.14
C ASN A 180 4.63 -9.72 -14.08
N LYS A 181 3.89 -9.03 -14.95
CA LYS A 181 2.87 -9.62 -15.85
C LYS A 181 1.82 -10.43 -15.09
N SER A 182 1.38 -9.93 -13.95
CA SER A 182 0.28 -10.52 -13.16
C SER A 182 -1.07 -10.19 -13.79
N ASP A 183 -2.05 -11.08 -13.62
CA ASP A 183 -3.46 -10.88 -14.02
C ASP A 183 -4.25 -10.06 -12.98
N VAL A 184 -3.73 -10.04 -11.75
CA VAL A 184 -4.36 -9.41 -10.59
C VAL A 184 -3.37 -8.53 -9.83
N ALA A 185 -3.79 -7.32 -9.46
CA ALA A 185 -3.21 -6.54 -8.38
C ALA A 185 -4.13 -6.56 -7.17
N LEU A 186 -3.64 -7.01 -6.02
CA LEU A 186 -4.37 -7.00 -4.76
C LEU A 186 -3.65 -6.09 -3.76
N PHE A 187 -4.28 -4.98 -3.41
CA PHE A 187 -3.76 -4.07 -2.39
C PHE A 187 -4.49 -4.29 -1.07
N ILE A 188 -3.76 -4.72 -0.03
CA ILE A 188 -4.33 -5.06 1.28
C ILE A 188 -3.92 -4.01 2.29
N ILE A 189 -4.90 -3.48 2.99
CA ILE A 189 -4.69 -2.65 4.17
C ILE A 189 -4.77 -3.58 5.38
N HIS A 190 -3.68 -3.71 6.12
CA HIS A 190 -3.57 -4.61 7.27
C HIS A 190 -3.45 -3.79 8.57
N GLN A 191 -4.53 -3.75 9.34
CA GLN A 191 -4.59 -3.07 10.63
C GLN A 191 -4.26 -4.04 11.77
N PHE A 192 -3.20 -3.77 12.51
CA PHE A 192 -2.83 -4.49 13.72
C PHE A 192 -3.48 -3.83 14.94
N VAL A 193 -4.07 -4.67 15.79
CA VAL A 193 -4.59 -4.31 17.11
C VAL A 193 -3.72 -5.01 18.14
N THR A 194 -3.13 -4.24 19.05
CA THR A 194 -2.20 -4.69 20.08
C THR A 194 -2.60 -4.13 21.43
N HIS A 195 -1.97 -4.58 22.51
CA HIS A 195 -2.18 -3.99 23.84
C HIS A 195 -1.79 -2.50 23.92
N LYS A 196 -1.01 -1.98 22.96
CA LYS A 196 -0.67 -0.53 22.87
C LYS A 196 -1.62 0.23 21.96
N THR A 197 -2.65 -0.41 21.41
CA THR A 197 -3.48 0.23 20.40
C THR A 197 -4.32 1.36 20.97
N ILE A 198 -4.27 2.51 20.29
CA ILE A 198 -5.02 3.71 20.65
C ILE A 198 -6.31 3.75 19.85
N THR A 199 -7.46 3.69 20.54
CA THR A 199 -8.78 3.68 19.91
C THR A 199 -9.01 4.85 18.95
N SER A 200 -8.57 6.06 19.32
CA SER A 200 -8.73 7.24 18.44
C SER A 200 -7.93 7.14 17.14
N SER A 201 -6.78 6.46 17.14
CA SER A 201 -6.03 6.17 15.92
C SER A 201 -6.78 5.20 15.01
N LEU A 202 -7.37 4.14 15.58
CA LEU A 202 -8.19 3.19 14.83
C LEU A 202 -9.40 3.87 14.18
N GLU A 203 -10.11 4.70 14.93
CA GLU A 203 -11.27 5.45 14.41
C GLU A 203 -10.87 6.44 13.32
N THR A 204 -9.70 7.07 13.46
CA THR A 204 -9.16 7.96 12.41
C THR A 204 -8.84 7.18 11.14
N ASN A 205 -8.17 6.04 11.25
CA ASN A 205 -7.87 5.17 10.11
C ASN A 205 -9.17 4.66 9.45
N LYS A 206 -10.14 4.18 10.24
CA LYS A 206 -11.44 3.74 9.74
C LYS A 206 -12.17 4.85 8.96
N ARG A 207 -12.20 6.07 9.51
CA ARG A 207 -12.81 7.23 8.86
C ARG A 207 -12.11 7.59 7.56
N ASP A 208 -10.78 7.58 7.54
CA ASP A 208 -10.01 7.96 6.36
C ASP A 208 -10.08 6.90 5.26
N LEU A 209 -10.11 5.61 5.62
CA LEU A 209 -10.40 4.53 4.70
C LEU A 209 -11.81 4.66 4.11
N LYS A 210 -12.82 4.95 4.95
CA LYS A 210 -14.20 5.19 4.47
C LYS A 210 -14.28 6.34 3.47
N LYS A 211 -13.59 7.46 3.72
CA LYS A 211 -13.51 8.57 2.76
C LYS A 211 -12.87 8.14 1.45
N TYR A 212 -11.77 7.39 1.52
CA TYR A 212 -11.08 6.87 0.35
C TYR A 212 -11.98 5.93 -0.48
N LEU A 213 -12.64 4.97 0.16
CA LEU A 213 -13.58 4.05 -0.48
C LEU A 213 -14.74 4.81 -1.16
N LYS A 214 -15.34 5.77 -0.46
CA LYS A 214 -16.39 6.62 -1.04
C LYS A 214 -15.90 7.37 -2.27
N PHE A 215 -14.71 7.99 -2.20
CA PHE A 215 -14.11 8.73 -3.31
C PHE A 215 -13.89 7.86 -4.55
N ILE A 216 -13.49 6.60 -4.36
CA ILE A 216 -13.31 5.67 -5.47
C ILE A 216 -14.62 5.04 -5.94
N GLY A 217 -15.79 5.44 -5.42
CA GLY A 217 -17.10 4.91 -5.82
C GLY A 217 -17.54 3.63 -5.11
N VAL A 218 -16.88 3.25 -4.02
CA VAL A 218 -17.26 2.12 -3.18
C VAL A 218 -18.15 2.62 -2.03
N ASN A 219 -19.44 2.31 -2.10
CA ASN A 219 -20.45 2.71 -1.10
C ASN A 219 -20.64 1.71 0.05
N LYS A 220 -19.67 0.82 0.27
CA LYS A 220 -19.66 -0.19 1.34
C LYS A 220 -18.50 0.09 2.30
N GLU A 221 -18.75 -0.09 3.60
CA GLU A 221 -17.67 -0.19 4.59
C GLU A 221 -17.02 -1.58 4.52
N LEU A 222 -15.69 -1.64 4.58
CA LEU A 222 -14.97 -2.90 4.62
C LEU A 222 -14.89 -3.44 6.05
N SER A 223 -15.23 -4.72 6.19
CA SER A 223 -14.96 -5.53 7.38
C SER A 223 -13.63 -6.27 7.23
N SER A 224 -13.06 -6.73 8.34
CA SER A 224 -11.89 -7.63 8.28
C SER A 224 -12.24 -8.87 7.45
N GLY A 225 -11.38 -9.23 6.50
CA GLY A 225 -11.60 -10.33 5.56
C GLY A 225 -12.27 -9.93 4.25
N ASP A 226 -12.75 -8.69 4.11
CA ASP A 226 -13.35 -8.26 2.84
C ASP A 226 -12.27 -8.09 1.75
N ILE A 227 -12.55 -8.61 0.55
CA ILE A 227 -11.85 -8.28 -0.69
C ILE A 227 -12.89 -7.77 -1.70
N ILE A 228 -12.71 -6.54 -2.18
CA ILE A 228 -13.59 -5.92 -3.17
C ILE A 228 -12.81 -5.57 -4.43
N GLU A 229 -13.52 -5.54 -5.56
CA GLU A 229 -12.96 -5.05 -6.83
C GLU A 229 -12.83 -3.53 -6.77
N PHE A 230 -11.70 -3.01 -7.28
CA PHE A 230 -11.45 -1.59 -7.40
C PHE A 230 -12.17 -1.08 -8.66
N PRO A 231 -13.18 -0.21 -8.51
CA PRO A 231 -14.08 0.11 -9.62
C PRO A 231 -13.49 1.12 -10.61
N LEU A 232 -12.42 1.84 -10.23
CA LEU A 232 -11.81 2.84 -11.08
C LEU A 232 -10.72 2.21 -11.96
N LYS A 233 -10.69 2.63 -13.22
CA LYS A 233 -9.57 2.33 -14.10
C LYS A 233 -8.59 3.49 -14.04
N PHE A 234 -7.31 3.18 -14.02
CA PHE A 234 -6.26 4.14 -14.24
C PHE A 234 -5.86 4.14 -15.70
N LYS A 235 -5.96 5.30 -16.34
CA LYS A 235 -5.48 5.49 -17.72
C LYS A 235 -4.11 6.15 -17.73
N GLU A 236 -3.28 5.69 -18.65
CA GLU A 236 -2.02 6.37 -18.98
C GLU A 236 -2.33 7.81 -19.39
N THR A 237 -1.54 8.76 -18.89
CA THR A 237 -1.66 10.16 -19.30
C THR A 237 -0.32 10.64 -19.85
N ASN A 238 -0.37 11.31 -21.01
CA ASN A 238 0.81 11.93 -21.63
C ASN A 238 1.49 12.96 -20.71
N LYS A 239 0.73 13.53 -19.76
CA LYS A 239 1.25 14.46 -18.75
C LYS A 239 1.98 13.75 -17.62
N ALA A 240 1.54 12.54 -17.25
CA ALA A 240 1.90 11.94 -15.98
C ALA A 240 3.21 11.15 -15.97
N LYS A 241 3.75 10.75 -17.14
CA LYS A 241 4.90 9.81 -17.19
C LYS A 241 4.70 8.57 -16.29
N ILE A 242 3.45 8.21 -16.03
CA ILE A 242 3.01 7.16 -15.11
C ILE A 242 3.06 5.82 -15.86
N LYS A 243 3.66 4.80 -15.25
CA LYS A 243 4.03 3.52 -15.91
C LYS A 243 3.06 2.36 -15.66
N TYR A 244 1.77 2.62 -15.53
CA TYR A 244 0.83 1.53 -15.28
C TYR A 244 -0.39 1.59 -16.21
N LYS A 245 -0.75 0.42 -16.74
CA LYS A 245 -2.00 0.18 -17.46
C LYS A 245 -2.87 -0.69 -16.55
N SER A 246 -3.97 -0.17 -15.99
CA SER A 246 -4.91 -1.02 -15.24
C SER A 246 -5.98 -1.64 -16.13
N ASN A 247 -6.07 -1.23 -17.41
CA ASN A 247 -7.16 -1.65 -18.30
C ASN A 247 -7.17 -3.14 -18.60
N GLU A 248 -6.05 -3.82 -18.40
CA GLU A 248 -5.83 -5.25 -18.62
C GLU A 248 -5.69 -6.02 -17.30
N LEU A 249 -5.82 -5.35 -16.16
CA LEU A 249 -5.53 -5.90 -14.83
C LEU A 249 -6.77 -5.87 -13.95
N ASN A 250 -7.10 -7.00 -13.32
CA ASN A 250 -8.12 -7.02 -12.28
C ASN A 250 -7.52 -6.45 -10.99
N VAL A 251 -8.09 -5.36 -10.48
CA VAL A 251 -7.57 -4.66 -9.31
C VAL A 251 -8.52 -4.90 -8.14
N TYR A 252 -7.98 -5.27 -6.99
CA TYR A 252 -8.73 -5.51 -5.77
C TYR A 252 -8.14 -4.76 -4.58
N ILE A 253 -9.01 -4.41 -3.64
CA ILE A 253 -8.64 -3.89 -2.33
C ILE A 253 -9.12 -4.88 -1.26
N GLY A 254 -8.21 -5.28 -0.38
CA GLY A 254 -8.51 -6.09 0.80
C GLY A 254 -8.39 -5.28 2.09
N TYR A 255 -9.13 -5.67 3.12
CA TYR A 255 -8.97 -5.13 4.47
C TYR A 255 -8.87 -6.27 5.48
N LEU A 256 -7.78 -6.27 6.25
CA LEU A 256 -7.50 -7.29 7.26
C LEU A 256 -7.23 -6.60 8.59
N ILE A 257 -7.88 -7.08 9.65
CA ILE A 257 -7.59 -6.71 11.03
C ILE A 257 -7.06 -7.94 11.74
N THR A 258 -5.88 -7.82 12.36
CA THR A 258 -5.29 -8.89 13.18
C THR A 258 -5.01 -8.39 14.59
N LYS A 259 -5.35 -9.21 15.57
CA LYS A 259 -4.98 -8.98 16.97
C LYS A 259 -3.65 -9.66 17.26
N LEU A 260 -2.69 -8.90 17.79
CA LEU A 260 -1.41 -9.41 18.26
C LEU A 260 -1.31 -9.13 19.75
N ASP A 261 -1.35 -10.21 20.54
CA ASP A 261 -1.11 -10.17 21.98
C ASP A 261 0.40 -10.08 22.29
#